data_AF-A0A960QAN9-F1
#
_entry.id   AF-A0A960QAN9-F1
#
_cell.length_a   1.000
_cell.length_b   1.000
_cell.length_c   1.000
_cell.angle_alpha   90.00
_cell.angle_beta   90.00
_cell.angle_gamma   90.00
#
_symmetry.space_group_name_H-M   'P 1'
#
loop_
_entity.id
_entity.type
_entity.pdbx_description
1 polymer ?
#
loop_
_entity_poly.entity_id
_entity_poly.type
_entity_poly.pdbx_seq_one_letter_code
_entity_poly.pdbx_strand_id
1 'polypeptide(L)'
;MAVRLRAFWTPEGRQAPTPLEVRYRGDHVQGLRWQGQDVRRALLEPPLLASFYGPQLEERRPVHLEEVPDVLVRSILAVEDDGFFHHAGLSVSGILRALWVNLAGGEVRQGGSTLTQQLVKNL
;
A
#
# COMPACT_ATOMS: atom_id res chain seq x y z
N MET A 1 -17.92 12.19 18.88
CA MET A 1 -17.39 11.87 17.55
C MET A 1 -16.63 10.56 17.63
N ALA A 2 -16.88 9.61 16.73
CA ALA A 2 -16.08 8.40 16.64
C ALA A 2 -14.93 8.62 15.65
N VAL A 3 -13.72 8.26 16.04
CA VAL A 3 -12.50 8.36 15.24
C VAL A 3 -11.81 7.00 15.27
N ARG A 4 -11.25 6.56 14.15
CA ARG A 4 -10.44 5.33 14.10
C ARG A 4 -8.97 5.69 13.96
N LEU A 5 -8.20 5.47 15.02
CA LEU A 5 -6.76 5.62 14.99
C LEU A 5 -6.14 4.44 14.26
N ARG A 6 -5.22 4.71 13.34
CA ARG A 6 -4.48 3.68 12.60
C ARG A 6 -3.46 2.99 13.51
N ALA A 7 -2.99 1.81 13.10
CA ALA A 7 -1.78 1.26 13.71
C ALA A 7 -0.58 2.11 13.30
N PHE A 8 0.32 2.34 14.24
CA PHE A 8 1.61 2.98 13.99
C PHE A 8 2.65 2.53 15.02
N TRP A 9 3.92 2.70 14.69
CA TRP A 9 5.02 2.35 15.58
C TRP A 9 5.39 3.52 16.48
N THR A 10 5.63 3.25 17.76
CA THR A 10 6.26 4.18 18.71
C THR A 10 7.55 3.57 19.25
N PRO A 11 8.43 4.34 19.92
CA PRO A 11 9.61 3.79 20.59
C PRO A 11 9.30 2.68 21.60
N GLU A 12 8.08 2.67 22.15
CA GLU A 12 7.60 1.67 23.11
C GLU A 12 6.96 0.44 22.46
N GLY A 13 6.74 0.45 21.14
CA GLY A 13 6.20 -0.67 20.38
C GLY A 13 5.09 -0.31 19.38
N ARG A 14 4.50 -1.33 18.75
CA ARG A 14 3.40 -1.15 17.79
C ARG A 14 2.11 -0.81 18.52
N GLN A 15 1.53 0.35 18.23
CA GLN A 15 0.17 0.71 18.64
C GLN A 15 -0.83 0.01 17.72
N ALA A 16 -1.82 -0.66 18.31
CA ALA A 16 -2.89 -1.31 17.56
C ALA A 16 -3.90 -0.28 17.04
N PRO A 17 -4.61 -0.56 15.91
CA PRO A 17 -5.68 0.30 15.44
C PRO A 17 -6.76 0.42 16.53
N THR A 18 -7.09 1.65 16.91
CA THR A 18 -7.92 1.92 18.08
C THR A 18 -9.14 2.76 17.69
N PRO A 19 -10.37 2.21 17.76
CA PRO A 19 -11.58 3.02 17.65
C PRO A 19 -11.75 3.85 18.94
N LEU A 20 -11.80 5.17 18.81
CA LEU A 20 -11.87 6.10 19.91
C LEU A 20 -13.12 6.98 19.79
N GLU A 21 -13.87 7.07 20.86
CA GLU A 21 -14.96 8.03 21.00
C GLU A 21 -14.44 9.28 21.71
N VAL A 22 -14.51 10.42 21.02
CA VAL A 22 -14.13 11.72 21.54
C VAL A 22 -15.39 12.51 21.87
N ARG A 23 -15.55 12.90 23.14
CA ARG A 23 -16.63 13.76 23.62
C ARG A 23 -16.11 15.19 23.70
N TYR A 24 -16.85 16.13 23.12
CA TYR A 24 -16.51 17.54 23.08
C TYR A 24 -17.52 18.36 23.88
N ARG A 25 -17.06 19.47 24.46
CA ARG A 25 -17.90 20.53 24.99
C ARG A 25 -17.38 21.85 24.43
N GLY A 26 -18.11 22.43 23.48
CA GLY A 26 -17.61 23.57 22.72
C GLY A 26 -16.38 23.17 21.89
N ASP A 27 -15.28 23.90 22.07
CA ASP A 27 -13.98 23.72 21.42
C ASP A 27 -13.00 22.85 22.22
N HIS A 28 -13.44 22.28 23.35
CA HIS A 28 -12.58 21.46 24.21
C HIS A 28 -12.99 19.99 24.21
N VAL A 29 -11.99 19.10 24.27
CA VAL A 29 -12.20 17.67 24.52
C VAL A 29 -12.58 17.49 25.98
N GLN A 30 -13.80 16.98 26.22
CA GLN A 30 -14.33 16.71 27.55
C GLN A 30 -13.94 15.31 28.06
N GLY A 31 -13.75 14.35 27.14
CA GLY A 31 -13.37 13.00 27.51
C GLY A 31 -13.16 12.08 26.32
N LEU A 32 -12.45 11.00 26.57
CA LEU A 32 -12.14 9.96 25.60
C LEU A 32 -12.70 8.63 26.09
N ARG A 33 -13.29 7.85 25.18
CA ARG A 33 -13.75 6.49 25.47
C ARG A 33 -13.17 5.49 24.48
N TRP A 34 -12.72 4.36 25.00
CA TRP A 34 -12.27 3.21 24.22
C TRP A 34 -12.96 1.97 24.77
N GLN A 35 -13.63 1.21 23.89
CA GLN A 35 -14.42 0.01 24.29
C GLN A 35 -15.39 0.29 25.45
N GLY A 36 -16.03 1.46 25.44
CA GLY A 36 -16.96 1.90 26.50
C GLY A 36 -16.30 2.36 27.80
N GLN A 37 -14.97 2.24 27.96
CA GLN A 37 -14.25 2.71 29.14
C GLN A 37 -13.66 4.11 28.92
N ASP A 38 -13.75 4.96 29.93
CA ASP A 38 -13.12 6.29 29.89
C ASP A 38 -11.59 6.15 29.98
N VAL A 39 -10.88 6.73 29.01
CA VAL A 39 -9.41 6.71 28.94
C VAL A 39 -8.85 8.11 29.15
N ARG A 40 -7.69 8.21 29.80
CA ARG A 40 -7.06 9.50 30.13
C ARG A 40 -6.29 10.12 28.98
N ARG A 41 -5.79 9.30 28.05
CA ARG A 41 -4.97 9.72 26.92
C ARG A 41 -5.14 8.76 25.76
N ALA A 42 -4.94 9.27 24.55
CA ALA A 42 -4.76 8.50 23.33
C ALA A 42 -3.57 9.10 22.57
N LEU A 43 -2.80 8.26 21.89
CA LEU A 43 -1.69 8.69 21.05
C LEU A 43 -2.17 8.84 19.61
N LEU A 44 -1.79 9.93 18.97
CA LEU A 44 -2.01 10.14 17.54
C LEU A 44 -0.75 9.75 16.77
N GLU A 45 -0.96 9.22 15.58
CA GLU A 45 0.14 8.98 14.65
C GLU A 45 0.83 10.32 14.33
N PRO A 46 2.16 10.42 14.54
CA PRO A 46 2.87 11.65 14.25
C PRO A 46 2.86 11.91 12.74
N PRO A 47 2.65 13.17 12.29
CA PRO A 47 2.75 13.50 10.87
C PRO A 47 4.20 13.33 10.39
N LEU A 48 4.37 12.79 9.18
CA LEU A 48 5.67 12.76 8.53
C LEU A 48 6.08 14.20 8.17
N LEU A 49 7.16 14.69 8.78
CA LEU A 49 7.65 16.05 8.53
C LEU A 49 8.62 16.09 7.35
N ALA A 50 9.60 15.18 7.35
CA ALA A 50 10.60 15.07 6.31
C ALA A 50 11.16 13.65 6.28
N SER A 51 11.61 13.24 5.10
CA SER A 51 12.40 12.04 4.89
C SER A 51 13.83 12.45 4.58
N PHE A 52 14.80 11.73 5.15
CA PHE A 52 16.20 11.88 4.76
C PHE A 52 16.51 10.88 3.65
N TYR A 53 16.71 11.39 2.44
CA TYR A 53 17.07 10.57 1.30
C TYR A 53 18.59 10.40 1.25
N GLY A 54 19.05 9.15 1.09
CA GLY A 54 20.46 8.86 0.80
C GLY A 54 20.88 9.35 -0.60
N PRO A 55 22.13 9.12 -1.01
CA PRO A 55 22.66 9.57 -2.30
C PRO A 55 21.89 9.01 -3.52
N GLN A 56 21.15 7.91 -3.36
CA GLN A 56 20.34 7.28 -4.41
C GLN A 56 18.96 7.91 -4.58
N LEU A 57 18.55 8.85 -3.71
CA LEU A 57 17.23 9.51 -3.74
C LEU A 57 16.04 8.53 -3.73
N GLU A 58 16.20 7.35 -3.14
CA GLU A 58 15.14 6.36 -2.97
C GLU A 58 14.75 6.23 -1.49
N GLU A 59 13.45 6.23 -1.22
CA GLU A 59 12.89 5.82 0.08
C GLU A 59 12.09 4.53 -0.12
N ARG A 60 12.59 3.43 0.45
CA ARG A 60 11.91 2.14 0.45
C ARG A 60 11.57 1.76 1.88
N ARG A 61 10.30 1.41 2.11
CA ARG A 61 9.84 0.84 3.38
C ARG A 61 9.40 -0.60 3.10
N PRO A 62 10.22 -1.61 3.43
CA PRO A 62 9.84 -2.99 3.20
C PRO A 62 8.59 -3.31 4.01
N VAL A 63 7.63 -3.95 3.36
CA VAL A 63 6.39 -4.45 3.98
C VAL A 63 6.25 -5.92 3.65
N HIS A 64 5.62 -6.65 4.55
CA HIS A 64 5.24 -8.03 4.29
C HIS A 64 4.04 -8.05 3.34
N LEU A 65 3.98 -9.04 2.44
CA LEU A 65 2.89 -9.12 1.45
C LEU A 65 1.53 -9.28 2.15
N GLU A 66 1.50 -9.92 3.31
CA GLU A 66 0.31 -10.12 4.16
C GLU A 66 -0.20 -8.80 4.79
N GLU A 67 0.63 -7.76 4.86
CA GLU A 67 0.24 -6.43 5.31
C GLU A 67 -0.38 -5.58 4.19
N VAL A 68 -0.29 -6.04 2.94
CA VAL A 68 -0.82 -5.34 1.76
C VAL A 68 -2.28 -5.74 1.53
N PRO A 69 -3.20 -4.80 1.25
CA PRO A 69 -4.58 -5.16 0.93
C PRO A 69 -4.66 -6.08 -0.30
N ASP A 70 -5.37 -7.20 -0.18
CA ASP A 70 -5.60 -8.16 -1.29
C ASP A 70 -6.08 -7.48 -2.58
N VAL A 71 -6.94 -6.46 -2.44
CA VAL A 71 -7.45 -5.70 -3.59
C VAL A 71 -6.33 -5.01 -4.36
N LEU A 72 -5.30 -4.50 -3.69
CA LEU A 72 -4.16 -3.87 -4.33
C LEU A 72 -3.35 -4.91 -5.10
N VAL A 73 -3.02 -6.04 -4.46
CA VAL A 73 -2.28 -7.14 -5.09
C VAL A 73 -3.03 -7.64 -6.33
N ARG A 74 -4.33 -7.93 -6.20
CA ARG A 74 -5.17 -8.41 -7.31
C ARG A 74 -5.30 -7.37 -8.42
N SER A 75 -5.36 -6.08 -8.09
CA SER A 75 -5.44 -5.02 -9.10
C SER A 75 -4.15 -4.92 -9.90
N ILE A 76 -2.99 -5.00 -9.24
CA ILE A 76 -1.70 -4.98 -9.92
C ILE A 76 -1.57 -6.21 -10.83
N LEU A 77 -1.88 -7.41 -10.32
CA LEU A 77 -1.87 -8.62 -11.14
C LEU A 77 -2.81 -8.49 -12.34
N ALA A 78 -4.04 -8.04 -12.15
CA ALA A 78 -5.01 -7.92 -13.24
C ALA A 78 -4.58 -6.94 -14.35
N VAL A 79 -3.84 -5.88 -14.01
CA VAL A 79 -3.40 -4.83 -14.95
C VAL A 79 -2.05 -5.16 -15.59
N GLU A 80 -1.09 -5.62 -14.80
CA GLU A 80 0.31 -5.79 -15.22
C GLU A 80 0.61 -7.24 -15.68
N ASP A 81 0.04 -8.25 -15.01
CA ASP A 81 0.42 -9.65 -15.20
C ASP A 81 -0.68 -10.63 -14.72
N ASP A 82 -1.74 -10.77 -15.51
CA ASP A 82 -2.94 -11.56 -15.17
C ASP A 82 -2.65 -13.07 -15.07
N GLY A 83 -1.61 -13.51 -15.77
CA GLY A 83 -1.10 -14.87 -15.80
C GLY A 83 0.06 -15.13 -14.84
N PHE A 84 0.37 -14.22 -13.91
CA PHE A 84 1.59 -14.27 -13.07
C PHE A 84 1.87 -15.65 -12.45
N PHE A 85 0.84 -16.26 -11.86
CA PHE A 85 0.95 -17.58 -11.20
C PHE A 85 0.93 -18.78 -12.17
N HIS A 86 0.71 -18.55 -13.46
CA HIS A 86 0.60 -19.59 -14.48
C HIS A 86 1.83 -19.69 -15.38
N HIS A 87 2.83 -18.82 -15.20
CA HIS A 87 4.05 -18.83 -15.99
C HIS A 87 5.32 -18.69 -15.13
N ALA A 88 6.45 -19.14 -15.66
CA ALA A 88 7.75 -19.11 -14.99
C ALA A 88 8.50 -17.78 -15.18
N GLY A 89 7.79 -16.65 -15.10
CA GLY A 89 8.36 -15.30 -15.23
C GLY A 89 8.44 -14.76 -16.66
N LEU A 90 8.05 -15.53 -17.68
CA LEU A 90 7.88 -15.08 -19.06
C LEU A 90 6.50 -15.49 -19.57
N SER A 91 5.74 -14.52 -20.09
CA SER A 91 4.40 -14.77 -20.65
C SER A 91 4.45 -14.85 -22.17
N VAL A 92 4.50 -16.06 -22.74
CA VAL A 92 4.47 -16.24 -24.20
C VAL A 92 3.17 -15.70 -24.80
N SER A 93 2.04 -15.98 -24.16
CA SER A 93 0.73 -15.43 -24.56
C SER A 93 0.70 -13.91 -24.45
N GLY A 94 1.25 -13.34 -23.37
CA GLY A 94 1.34 -11.89 -23.17
C GLY A 94 2.17 -11.20 -24.25
N ILE A 95 3.32 -11.79 -24.62
CA ILE A 95 4.20 -11.31 -25.69
C ILE A 95 3.48 -11.38 -27.05
N LEU A 96 2.89 -12.52 -27.40
CA LEU A 96 2.21 -12.70 -28.69
C LEU A 96 1.00 -11.77 -28.84
N ARG A 97 0.21 -11.61 -27.78
CA ARG A 97 -0.92 -10.68 -27.75
C ARG A 97 -0.45 -9.23 -27.91
N ALA A 98 0.59 -8.82 -27.18
CA ALA A 98 1.15 -7.47 -27.30
C ALA A 98 1.68 -7.21 -28.72
N LEU A 99 2.37 -8.18 -29.32
CA LEU A 99 2.83 -8.10 -30.70
C LEU A 99 1.66 -7.92 -31.67
N TRP A 100 0.61 -8.75 -31.56
CA TRP A 100 -0.57 -8.66 -32.42
C TRP A 100 -1.26 -7.29 -32.31
N VAL A 101 -1.50 -6.80 -31.09
CA VAL A 101 -2.15 -5.51 -30.84
C VAL A 101 -1.33 -4.36 -31.39
N ASN A 102 0.00 -4.38 -31.21
CA ASN A 102 0.88 -3.31 -31.69
C ASN A 102 0.97 -3.30 -33.22
N LEU A 103 1.04 -4.48 -33.86
CA LEU A 103 1.03 -4.59 -35.33
C LEU A 103 -0.30 -4.13 -35.93
N ALA A 104 -1.43 -4.56 -35.35
CA ALA A 104 -2.76 -4.15 -35.80
C ALA A 104 -3.01 -2.64 -35.58
N GLY A 105 -2.40 -2.06 -34.55
CA GLY A 105 -2.52 -0.65 -34.22
C GLY A 105 -1.55 0.28 -34.97
N GLY A 106 -0.49 -0.26 -35.58
CA GLY A 106 0.58 0.51 -36.22
C GLY A 106 1.48 1.30 -35.26
N GLU A 107 1.29 1.13 -33.95
CA GLU A 107 2.01 1.83 -32.88
C GLU A 107 2.07 0.95 -31.62
N VAL A 108 2.94 1.29 -30.68
CA VAL A 108 3.04 0.56 -29.40
C VAL A 108 1.87 0.95 -28.51
N ARG A 109 0.93 0.03 -28.30
CA ARG A 109 -0.25 0.20 -27.43
C ARG A 109 -0.22 -0.68 -26.20
N GLN A 110 0.47 -1.81 -26.26
CA GLN A 110 0.50 -2.79 -25.17
C GLN A 110 1.89 -3.36 -24.92
N GLY A 111 2.23 -3.51 -23.64
CA GLY A 111 3.42 -4.24 -23.18
C GLY A 111 3.15 -5.73 -23.00
N GLY A 112 4.15 -6.56 -23.29
CA GLY A 112 4.12 -8.00 -23.05
C GLY A 112 4.97 -8.43 -21.83
N SER A 113 5.43 -7.47 -21.03
CA SER A 113 6.36 -7.73 -19.93
C SER A 113 5.66 -8.26 -18.68
N THR A 114 6.31 -9.17 -17.97
CA THR A 114 5.83 -9.76 -16.71
C THR A 114 6.35 -9.00 -15.49
N LEU A 115 5.73 -9.19 -14.33
CA LEU A 115 6.23 -8.61 -13.07
C LEU A 115 7.65 -9.11 -12.74
N THR A 116 7.99 -10.36 -13.06
CA THR A 116 9.35 -10.89 -12.88
C THR A 116 10.37 -10.16 -13.76
N GLN A 117 10.04 -9.86 -15.02
CA GLN A 117 10.92 -9.07 -15.89
C GLN A 117 11.07 -7.63 -15.39
N GLN A 118 9.97 -7.02 -14.94
CA GLN A 118 10.01 -5.68 -14.37
C GLN A 118 10.87 -5.63 -13.10
N LEU A 119 10.77 -6.66 -12.24
CA LEU A 119 11.63 -6.79 -11.06
C LEU A 119 13.11 -6.84 -11.45
N VAL A 120 13.50 -7.72 -12.37
CA VAL A 120 14.89 -7.83 -12.84
C VAL A 120 15.41 -6.52 -13.43
N LYS A 121 14.54 -5.73 -14.09
CA LYS A 121 14.92 -4.43 -14.67
C LYS A 121 15.14 -3.34 -13.61
N ASN A 122 14.45 -3.43 -12.46
CA ASN A 122 14.43 -2.41 -11.42
C ASN A 122 15.31 -2.76 -10.19
N LEU A 123 16.02 -3.89 -10.26
CA LEU A 123 17.07 -4.30 -9.31
C LEU A 123 18.43 -3.84 -9.82
#